data_AF-A0A535V3S6-F1
#
_entry.id   AF-A0A535V3S6-F1
#
_cell.length_a   1.000
_cell.length_b   1.000
_cell.length_c   1.000
_cell.angle_alpha   90.00
_cell.angle_beta   90.00
_cell.angle_gamma   90.00
#
_symmetry.space_group_name_H-M   'P 1'
#
loop_
_entity.id
_entity.type
_entity.pdbx_description
1 polymer ?
#
loop_
_entity_poly.entity_id
_entity_poly.type
_entity_poly.pdbx_seq_one_letter_code
_entity_poly.pdbx_strand_id
1 'polypeptide(L)'
;MTLIAVADACRLLALDPKTLRRWLAQAHVPLQPHPSDARSKVLTAEHLRQVAAAHRRTLADLPASVPASQPPPAPWADLLAGLSAQLALLQQRVAELTQVLHDGQVSAPSCSQESAARRSEPVAASAPAPATASSAQPLAKPARVLPLVEYGTDAGYVVICPTHGRLTLEPDSPQWFAWLATQSSFRFVGQSGRLTVHREVQRLPGAAWRAHRHIRNHSYNLHLGSTESLTMAALEQAAAALQAYLT
;
A
#
# COMPACT_ATOMS: atom_id res chain seq x y z
N MET A 1 17.72 -11.92 -11.78
CA MET A 1 17.71 -10.54 -11.25
C MET A 1 17.19 -10.57 -9.83
N THR A 2 18.06 -10.45 -8.83
CA THR A 2 17.67 -10.51 -7.41
C THR A 2 17.14 -9.16 -6.96
N LEU A 3 15.85 -9.11 -6.62
CA LEU A 3 15.19 -7.97 -5.99
C LEU A 3 15.40 -8.05 -4.47
N ILE A 4 15.78 -6.93 -3.88
CA ILE A 4 16.04 -6.79 -2.44
C ILE A 4 15.10 -5.72 -1.90
N ALA A 5 14.41 -6.00 -0.80
CA ALA A 5 13.58 -5.00 -0.14
C ALA A 5 14.47 -3.89 0.46
N VAL A 6 13.99 -2.65 0.44
CA VAL A 6 14.72 -1.50 1.03
C VAL A 6 15.09 -1.74 2.49
N ALA A 7 14.26 -2.44 3.26
CA ALA A 7 14.55 -2.80 4.64
C ALA A 7 15.77 -3.74 4.77
N ASP A 8 15.90 -4.73 3.88
CA ASP A 8 17.05 -5.64 3.85
C ASP A 8 18.31 -4.95 3.37
N ALA A 9 18.20 -4.06 2.37
CA ALA A 9 19.31 -3.23 1.92
C ALA A 9 19.86 -2.33 3.04
N CYS A 10 18.99 -1.78 3.90
CA CYS A 10 19.41 -1.01 5.07
C CYS A 10 20.20 -1.87 6.07
N ARG A 11 19.76 -3.12 6.29
CA ARG A 11 20.45 -4.08 7.16
C ARG A 11 21.83 -4.46 6.61
N LEU A 12 21.91 -4.78 5.31
CA LEU A 12 23.16 -5.18 4.63
C LEU A 12 24.23 -4.07 4.64
N LEU A 13 23.80 -2.80 4.59
CA LEU A 13 24.71 -1.67 4.61
C LEU A 13 24.89 -1.03 6.00
N ALA A 14 24.18 -1.54 7.02
CA ALA A 14 24.08 -0.92 8.34
C ALA A 14 23.75 0.59 8.27
N LEU A 15 22.75 0.95 7.46
CA LEU A 15 22.33 2.35 7.22
C LEU A 15 20.91 2.62 7.72
N ASP A 16 20.68 3.87 8.13
CA ASP A 16 19.33 4.37 8.34
C ASP A 16 18.56 4.46 7.00
N PRO A 17 17.25 4.12 6.99
CA PRO A 17 16.41 4.22 5.79
C PRO A 17 16.36 5.61 5.14
N LYS A 18 16.58 6.70 5.87
CA LYS A 18 16.65 8.06 5.29
C LYS A 18 17.97 8.25 4.53
N THR A 19 19.08 7.77 5.07
CA THR A 19 20.39 7.86 4.42
C THR A 19 20.40 7.08 3.11
N LEU A 20 19.90 5.85 3.13
CA LEU A 20 19.79 5.03 1.91
C LEU A 20 18.89 5.71 0.86
N ARG A 21 17.74 6.26 1.27
CA ARG A 21 16.84 6.98 0.35
C ARG A 21 17.48 8.21 -0.28
N ARG A 22 18.27 8.97 0.49
CA ARG A 22 19.01 10.13 -0.03
C ARG A 22 20.04 9.71 -1.07
N TRP A 23 20.77 8.63 -0.82
CA TRP A 23 21.76 8.10 -1.77
C TRP A 23 21.12 7.57 -3.05
N LEU A 24 20.00 6.85 -2.93
CA LEU A 24 19.23 6.39 -4.09
C LEU A 24 18.69 7.54 -4.93
N ALA A 25 18.22 8.62 -4.29
CA ALA A 25 17.80 9.83 -4.98
C ALA A 25 18.98 10.51 -5.72
N GLN A 26 20.15 10.57 -5.09
CA GLN A 26 21.36 11.15 -5.68
C GLN A 26 21.89 10.32 -6.86
N ALA A 27 21.76 8.99 -6.80
CA ALA A 27 22.15 8.07 -7.86
C ALA A 27 21.08 7.87 -8.95
N HIS A 28 19.94 8.57 -8.86
CA HIS A 28 18.79 8.44 -9.77
C HIS A 28 18.31 6.98 -9.95
N VAL A 29 18.41 6.17 -8.90
CA VAL A 29 18.01 4.76 -8.94
C VAL A 29 16.49 4.67 -8.71
N PRO A 30 15.71 4.11 -9.66
CA PRO A 30 14.28 3.95 -9.49
C PRO A 30 13.98 2.81 -8.50
N LEU A 31 13.11 3.10 -7.52
CA LEU A 31 12.56 2.10 -6.61
C LEU A 31 11.29 1.51 -7.20
N GLN A 32 11.25 0.18 -7.34
CA GLN A 32 10.06 -0.50 -7.83
C GLN A 32 9.18 -0.97 -6.66
N PRO A 33 7.85 -1.04 -6.82
CA PRO A 33 6.98 -1.66 -5.83
C PRO A 33 7.22 -3.17 -5.78
N HIS A 34 7.23 -3.76 -4.58
CA HIS A 34 7.43 -5.20 -4.41
C HIS A 34 6.24 -5.97 -5.01
N PRO A 35 6.45 -7.05 -5.78
CA PRO A 35 5.36 -7.79 -6.44
C PRO A 35 4.34 -8.39 -5.47
N SER A 36 4.78 -8.83 -4.28
CA SER A 36 3.91 -9.38 -3.23
C SER A 36 3.37 -8.34 -2.22
N ASP A 37 3.94 -7.14 -2.16
CA ASP A 37 3.55 -6.12 -1.17
C ASP A 37 3.77 -4.71 -1.72
N ALA A 38 2.69 -4.09 -2.21
CA ALA A 38 2.72 -2.76 -2.79
C ALA A 38 3.20 -1.66 -1.81
N ARG A 39 3.28 -1.94 -0.50
CA ARG A 39 3.78 -0.99 0.51
C ARG A 39 5.31 -1.03 0.62
N SER A 40 5.93 -2.11 0.16
CA SER A 40 7.36 -2.33 0.24
C SER A 40 8.04 -1.92 -1.06
N LYS A 41 9.10 -1.11 -0.95
CA LYS A 41 9.94 -0.73 -2.10
C LYS A 41 11.06 -1.75 -2.25
N VAL A 42 11.28 -2.19 -3.48
CA VAL A 42 12.40 -3.07 -3.86
C VAL A 42 13.39 -2.33 -4.74
N LEU A 43 14.64 -2.73 -4.62
CA LEU A 43 15.75 -2.34 -5.47
C LEU A 43 16.46 -3.59 -5.98
N THR A 44 17.14 -3.49 -7.12
CA THR A 44 17.97 -4.60 -7.61
C THR A 44 19.27 -4.67 -6.80
N ALA A 45 19.81 -5.89 -6.65
CA ALA A 45 21.11 -6.10 -6.03
C ALA A 45 22.23 -5.30 -6.74
N GLU A 46 22.10 -5.08 -8.05
CA GLU A 46 23.07 -4.32 -8.84
C GLU A 46 23.08 -2.84 -8.45
N HIS A 47 21.90 -2.21 -8.35
CA HIS A 47 21.81 -0.82 -7.91
C HIS A 47 22.32 -0.66 -6.46
N LEU A 48 22.10 -1.66 -5.60
CA LEU A 48 22.65 -1.64 -4.24
C LEU A 48 24.18 -1.62 -4.23
N ARG A 49 24.81 -2.47 -5.06
CA ARG A 49 26.27 -2.51 -5.21
C ARG A 49 26.81 -1.22 -5.79
N GLN A 50 26.15 -0.64 -6.80
CA GLN A 50 26.55 0.63 -7.40
C GLN A 50 26.55 1.77 -6.37
N VAL A 51 25.49 1.87 -5.55
CA VAL A 51 25.40 2.87 -4.48
C VAL A 51 26.45 2.62 -3.38
N ALA A 52 26.67 1.37 -3.00
CA ALA A 52 27.69 1.02 -2.00
C ALA A 52 29.11 1.38 -2.47
N ALA A 53 29.43 1.11 -3.74
CA ALA A 53 30.70 1.47 -4.36
C ALA A 53 30.91 2.99 -4.41
N ALA A 54 29.88 3.75 -4.83
CA ALA A 54 29.95 5.21 -4.91
C ALA A 54 30.24 5.86 -3.54
N HIS A 55 29.73 5.29 -2.45
CA HIS A 55 29.92 5.78 -1.09
C HIS A 55 31.04 5.07 -0.31
N ARG A 56 31.89 4.27 -0.98
CA ARG A 56 33.03 3.52 -0.41
C ARG A 56 32.64 2.70 0.83
N ARG A 57 31.50 2.01 0.79
CA ARG A 57 31.04 1.13 1.87
C ARG A 57 31.24 -0.32 1.49
N THR A 58 31.84 -1.08 2.40
CA THR A 58 31.89 -2.53 2.36
C THR A 58 30.49 -3.06 2.63
N LEU A 59 29.84 -3.53 1.58
CA LEU A 59 28.62 -4.30 1.68
C LEU A 59 29.03 -5.64 2.29
N ALA A 60 28.68 -5.89 3.56
CA ALA A 60 28.96 -7.15 4.20
C ALA A 60 28.34 -8.24 3.33
N ASP A 61 29.20 -9.08 2.73
CA ASP A 61 28.91 -10.02 1.65
C ASP A 61 27.41 -10.20 1.39
N LEU A 62 26.87 -9.45 0.43
CA LEU A 62 25.83 -10.05 -0.42
C LEU A 62 26.49 -11.32 -0.91
N PRO A 63 25.96 -12.52 -0.64
CA PRO A 63 26.58 -13.75 -1.11
C PRO A 63 26.85 -13.54 -2.59
N ALA A 64 28.13 -13.36 -2.92
CA ALA A 64 28.59 -13.39 -4.28
C ALA A 64 28.13 -14.76 -4.74
N SER A 65 27.14 -14.75 -5.65
CA SER A 65 26.53 -15.92 -6.28
C SER A 65 27.38 -17.15 -6.01
N VAL A 66 27.05 -17.92 -4.97
CA VAL A 66 27.62 -19.25 -4.82
C VAL A 66 27.35 -19.89 -6.18
N PRO A 67 28.37 -20.36 -6.93
CA PRO A 67 28.08 -21.12 -8.15
C PRO A 67 27.13 -22.20 -7.68
N ALA A 68 25.89 -22.15 -8.17
CA ALA A 68 24.79 -22.90 -7.62
C ALA A 68 25.27 -24.32 -7.32
N SER A 69 25.48 -24.64 -6.05
CA SER A 69 25.48 -26.04 -5.65
C SER A 69 24.09 -26.48 -6.04
N GLN A 70 24.00 -27.18 -7.17
CA GLN A 70 22.75 -27.68 -7.69
C GLN A 70 22.05 -28.33 -6.51
N PRO A 71 20.83 -27.90 -6.14
CA PRO A 71 20.04 -28.71 -5.24
C PRO A 71 19.98 -30.10 -5.87
N PRO A 72 20.17 -31.18 -5.08
CA PRO A 72 20.07 -32.54 -5.61
C PRO A 72 18.79 -32.63 -6.46
N PRO A 73 18.84 -33.27 -7.64
CA PRO A 73 17.75 -33.24 -8.61
C PRO A 73 16.48 -33.61 -7.87
N ALA A 74 15.61 -32.62 -7.68
CA ALA A 74 14.40 -32.84 -6.94
C ALA A 74 13.56 -33.81 -7.78
N PRO A 75 12.95 -34.85 -7.19
CA PRO A 75 12.25 -35.90 -7.94
C PRO A 75 11.07 -35.38 -8.77
N TRP A 76 10.67 -34.12 -8.58
CA TRP A 76 9.64 -33.45 -9.36
C TRP A 76 10.18 -32.76 -10.62
N ALA A 77 11.50 -32.61 -10.81
CA ALA A 77 12.07 -31.98 -11.99
C ALA A 77 11.70 -32.75 -13.27
N ASP A 78 11.80 -34.08 -13.22
CA ASP A 78 11.39 -34.96 -14.31
C ASP A 78 9.87 -34.95 -14.51
N LEU A 79 9.10 -34.86 -13.43
CA LEU A 79 7.63 -34.73 -13.51
C LEU A 79 7.21 -33.41 -14.17
N LEU A 80 7.85 -32.29 -13.83
CA LEU A 80 7.57 -31.00 -14.48
C LEU A 80 8.02 -30.99 -15.94
N ALA A 81 9.17 -31.59 -16.26
CA ALA A 81 9.62 -31.74 -17.64
C ALA A 81 8.60 -32.56 -18.45
N GLY A 82 8.12 -33.69 -17.91
CA GLY A 82 7.08 -34.51 -18.52
C GLY A 82 5.77 -33.75 -18.72
N LEU A 83 5.33 -32.98 -17.71
CA LEU A 83 4.11 -32.18 -17.79
C LEU A 83 4.24 -31.05 -18.84
N SER A 84 5.41 -30.43 -18.96
CA SER A 84 5.68 -29.42 -19.99
C SER A 84 5.62 -29.99 -21.40
N ALA A 85 6.15 -31.21 -21.60
CA ALA A 85 6.10 -31.90 -22.87
C ALA A 85 4.67 -32.31 -23.24
N GLN A 86 3.87 -32.74 -22.26
CA GLN A 86 2.44 -33.04 -22.46
C GLN A 86 1.65 -31.80 -22.87
N LEU A 87 1.92 -30.63 -22.26
CA LEU A 87 1.31 -29.37 -22.65
C LEU A 87 1.67 -28.96 -24.08
N ALA A 88 2.95 -29.12 -24.47
CA ALA A 88 3.38 -28.83 -25.83
C ALA A 88 2.70 -29.74 -26.87
N LEU A 89 2.57 -31.04 -26.57
CA LEU A 89 1.87 -31.99 -27.44
C LEU A 89 0.39 -31.64 -27.59
N LEU A 90 -0.26 -31.22 -26.51
CA LEU A 90 -1.68 -30.83 -26.52
C LEU A 90 -1.87 -29.55 -27.35
N GLN A 91 -0.99 -28.56 -27.20
CA GLN A 91 -0.99 -27.35 -28.03
C GLN A 91 -0.82 -27.67 -29.52
N GLN A 92 0.08 -28.61 -29.86
CA GLN A 92 0.29 -29.01 -31.25
C GLN A 92 -0.95 -29.72 -31.83
N ARG A 93 -1.62 -30.59 -31.07
CA ARG A 93 -2.87 -31.22 -31.51
C ARG A 93 -4.00 -30.22 -31.73
N VAL A 94 -4.11 -29.21 -30.87
CA VAL A 94 -5.09 -28.13 -31.05
C VAL A 94 -4.77 -27.32 -32.32
N ALA A 95 -3.49 -27.04 -32.59
CA ALA A 95 -3.07 -26.34 -33.81
C ALA A 95 -3.40 -27.14 -35.08
N GLU A 96 -3.13 -28.45 -35.09
CA GLU A 96 -3.48 -29.36 -36.20
C GLU A 96 -4.99 -29.37 -36.47
N LEU A 97 -5.81 -29.52 -35.42
CA LEU A 97 -7.27 -29.50 -35.55
C LEU A 97 -7.78 -28.14 -36.04
N THR A 98 -7.20 -27.04 -35.57
CA THR A 98 -7.56 -25.69 -36.00
C THR A 98 -7.25 -25.46 -37.48
N GLN A 99 -6.16 -26.03 -37.98
CA GLN A 99 -5.76 -25.94 -39.37
C GLN A 99 -6.67 -26.79 -40.28
N VAL A 100 -7.03 -28.00 -39.87
CA VAL A 100 -7.98 -28.87 -40.60
C VAL A 100 -9.37 -28.22 -40.71
N LEU A 101 -9.83 -27.52 -39.66
CA LEU A 101 -11.08 -26.78 -39.68
C LEU A 101 -11.03 -25.54 -40.60
N HIS A 102 -9.87 -24.87 -40.71
CA HIS A 102 -9.68 -23.76 -41.65
C HIS A 102 -9.62 -24.23 -43.11
N ASP A 103 -8.92 -25.31 -43.41
CA ASP A 103 -8.85 -25.90 -44.77
C ASP A 103 -10.21 -26.45 -45.25
N GLY A 104 -11.07 -26.89 -44.33
CA GLY A 104 -12.43 -27.36 -44.63
C GLY A 104 -13.44 -26.26 -44.98
N GLN A 105 -13.12 -24.98 -44.78
CA GLN A 105 -13.97 -23.84 -45.13
C GLN A 105 -13.56 -23.22 -46.48
N VAL A 106 -13.70 -23.95 -47.59
CA VAL A 106 -13.64 -23.37 -48.95
C VAL A 106 -14.86 -23.78 -49.77
N SER A 107 -15.85 -22.86 -49.86
CA SER A 107 -16.81 -22.58 -50.96
C SER A 107 -18.07 -21.93 -50.37
N ALA A 108 -18.64 -20.79 -50.78
CA ALA A 108 -18.44 -19.78 -51.84
C ALA A 108 -19.53 -18.68 -51.61
N PRO A 109 -19.72 -17.65 -52.46
CA PRO A 109 -18.77 -16.72 -53.08
C PRO A 109 -19.11 -15.24 -52.75
N SER A 110 -18.09 -14.39 -52.89
CA SER A 110 -18.23 -12.93 -53.03
C SER A 110 -18.55 -12.58 -54.48
N CYS A 111 -19.51 -11.69 -54.68
CA CYS A 111 -19.83 -10.99 -55.93
C CYS A 111 -20.31 -9.59 -55.51
N SER A 112 -19.93 -8.45 -56.07
CA SER A 112 -18.89 -7.96 -56.96
C SER A 112 -19.06 -6.43 -56.95
N GLN A 113 -18.05 -5.71 -57.45
CA GLN A 113 -18.12 -4.35 -58.01
C GLN A 113 -18.08 -3.16 -57.03
N GLU A 114 -17.05 -2.31 -57.01
CA GLU A 114 -16.47 -1.45 -58.07
C GLU A 114 -17.23 -0.11 -58.23
N SER A 115 -16.47 0.97 -58.10
CA SER A 115 -16.68 2.32 -58.63
C SER A 115 -17.61 3.35 -57.94
N ALA A 116 -16.91 4.35 -57.39
CA ALA A 116 -16.95 5.77 -57.78
C ALA A 116 -18.20 6.64 -57.50
N ALA A 117 -17.93 7.66 -56.67
CA ALA A 117 -18.40 9.04 -56.74
C ALA A 117 -19.90 9.34 -56.58
N ARG A 118 -20.23 10.09 -55.52
CA ARG A 118 -20.62 11.52 -55.60
C ARG A 118 -21.44 11.94 -54.36
N ARG A 119 -20.84 12.87 -53.60
CA ARG A 119 -21.44 14.06 -52.94
C ARG A 119 -22.82 13.90 -52.29
N SER A 120 -22.90 14.06 -50.96
CA SER A 120 -23.50 15.22 -50.27
C SER A 120 -23.59 14.99 -48.74
N GLU A 121 -23.14 15.99 -47.98
CA GLU A 121 -23.56 16.37 -46.62
C GLU A 121 -25.11 16.51 -46.50
N PRO A 122 -25.75 16.66 -45.31
CA PRO A 122 -25.26 17.38 -44.12
C PRO A 122 -25.69 16.86 -42.72
N VAL A 123 -25.11 17.51 -41.68
CA VAL A 123 -25.75 17.88 -40.38
C VAL A 123 -26.30 16.74 -39.49
N ALA A 124 -26.08 16.66 -38.18
CA ALA A 124 -25.29 17.38 -37.21
C ALA A 124 -25.28 16.52 -35.93
N ALA A 125 -24.31 16.79 -35.06
CA ALA A 125 -24.42 16.88 -33.60
C ALA A 125 -23.29 16.15 -32.86
N SER A 126 -22.42 17.00 -32.29
CA SER A 126 -21.85 16.87 -30.96
C SER A 126 -20.66 15.95 -30.75
N ALA A 127 -19.48 16.53 -31.02
CA ALA A 127 -18.50 17.01 -30.02
C ALA A 127 -18.00 16.07 -28.89
N PRO A 128 -16.75 16.30 -28.40
CA PRO A 128 -15.78 15.26 -28.12
C PRO A 128 -15.54 15.01 -26.62
N ALA A 129 -15.09 13.81 -26.26
CA ALA A 129 -14.48 13.56 -24.95
C ALA A 129 -12.95 13.41 -25.10
N PRO A 130 -12.16 14.07 -24.24
CA PRO A 130 -10.77 14.38 -24.53
C PRO A 130 -9.81 13.27 -24.11
N ALA A 131 -8.60 13.40 -24.67
CA ALA A 131 -7.38 12.74 -24.31
C ALA A 131 -7.25 12.47 -22.81
N THR A 132 -6.88 11.24 -22.48
CA THR A 132 -6.47 10.76 -21.17
C THR A 132 -5.32 11.60 -20.63
N ALA A 133 -5.68 12.65 -19.91
CA ALA A 133 -4.80 13.43 -19.09
C ALA A 133 -4.18 12.53 -18.02
N SER A 134 -2.85 12.57 -17.96
CA SER A 134 -2.05 12.61 -16.74
C SER A 134 -2.61 11.81 -15.55
N SER A 135 -2.05 10.62 -15.31
CA SER A 135 -2.11 10.02 -13.98
C SER A 135 -1.25 10.86 -13.04
N ALA A 136 -1.80 12.00 -12.62
CA ALA A 136 -1.34 12.75 -11.49
C ALA A 136 -1.53 11.83 -10.27
N GLN A 137 -0.40 11.33 -9.75
CA GLN A 137 -0.34 10.78 -8.41
C GLN A 137 -1.14 11.69 -7.47
N PRO A 138 -2.03 11.15 -6.63
CA PRO A 138 -2.68 11.95 -5.61
C PRO A 138 -1.59 12.61 -4.79
N LEU A 139 -1.55 13.94 -4.89
CA LEU A 139 -0.68 14.83 -4.14
C LEU A 139 -0.53 14.29 -2.72
N ALA A 140 0.72 14.14 -2.28
CA ALA A 140 1.07 13.63 -0.96
C ALA A 140 0.07 14.14 0.07
N LYS A 141 -0.64 13.21 0.74
CA LYS A 141 -1.60 13.56 1.79
C LYS A 141 -0.92 14.58 2.70
N PRO A 142 -1.51 15.77 2.93
CA PRO A 142 -0.95 16.70 3.90
C PRO A 142 -0.79 15.91 5.19
N ALA A 143 0.35 16.05 5.86
CA ALA A 143 0.59 15.45 7.16
C ALA A 143 -0.60 15.85 8.04
N ARG A 144 -1.55 14.93 8.25
CA ARG A 144 -2.75 15.22 9.04
C ARG A 144 -2.23 15.38 10.46
N VAL A 145 -2.01 16.63 10.86
CA VAL A 145 -1.71 16.98 12.24
C VAL A 145 -2.91 16.48 13.04
N LEU A 146 -2.67 15.46 13.85
CA LEU A 146 -3.73 14.83 14.62
C LEU A 146 -4.15 15.80 15.73
N PRO A 147 -5.45 16.07 15.91
CA PRO A 147 -5.93 16.76 17.08
C PRO A 147 -5.42 16.06 18.34
N LEU A 148 -5.04 16.85 19.33
CA LEU A 148 -4.47 16.40 20.59
C LEU A 148 -5.46 16.72 21.71
N VAL A 149 -5.90 15.72 22.45
CA VAL A 149 -6.73 15.86 23.64
C VAL A 149 -5.80 15.72 24.84
N GLU A 150 -5.69 16.77 25.65
CA GLU A 150 -4.89 16.81 26.87
C GLU A 150 -5.78 17.04 28.09
N TYR A 151 -5.48 16.35 29.18
CA TYR A 151 -6.08 16.63 30.48
C TYR A 151 -5.53 17.96 31.02
N GLY A 152 -6.41 18.95 31.20
CA GLY A 152 -6.08 20.25 31.78
C GLY A 152 -6.09 20.22 33.30
N THR A 153 -5.40 21.17 33.92
CA THR A 153 -5.32 21.32 35.39
C THR A 153 -6.65 21.66 36.06
N ASP A 154 -7.65 22.11 35.30
CA ASP A 154 -8.96 22.54 35.80
C ASP A 154 -10.00 21.41 35.83
N ALA A 155 -9.55 20.15 35.95
CA ALA A 155 -10.38 18.94 35.87
C ALA A 155 -11.22 18.80 34.58
N GLY A 156 -10.85 19.54 33.52
CA GLY A 156 -11.49 19.52 32.20
C GLY A 156 -10.54 19.01 31.13
N TYR A 157 -11.10 18.41 30.07
CA TYR A 157 -10.33 17.96 28.92
C TYR A 157 -10.27 19.05 27.86
N VAL A 158 -9.05 19.28 27.40
CA VAL A 158 -8.74 20.32 26.45
C VAL A 158 -8.37 19.66 25.13
N VAL A 159 -9.14 19.97 24.09
CA VAL A 159 -8.88 19.52 22.74
C VAL A 159 -8.12 20.60 21.97
N ILE A 160 -6.86 20.33 21.69
CA ILE A 160 -6.00 21.14 20.84
C ILE A 160 -6.17 20.64 19.39
N CYS A 161 -7.04 21.31 18.65
CA CYS A 161 -7.18 21.10 17.21
C CYS A 161 -6.20 22.00 16.44
N PRO A 162 -5.54 21.50 15.38
CA PRO A 162 -4.70 22.34 14.54
C PRO A 162 -5.51 23.42 13.79
N THR A 163 -6.80 23.16 13.52
CA THR A 163 -7.67 24.04 12.75
C THR A 163 -8.45 25.03 13.62
N HIS A 164 -8.83 24.64 14.84
CA HIS A 164 -9.72 25.41 15.71
C HIS A 164 -9.04 25.88 17.00
N GLY A 165 -7.75 25.59 17.18
CA GLY A 165 -7.02 25.93 18.40
C GLY A 165 -7.47 25.08 19.60
N ARG A 166 -7.40 25.68 20.78
CA ARG A 166 -7.69 25.04 22.08
C ARG A 166 -9.20 25.12 22.37
N LEU A 167 -9.89 23.99 22.35
CA LEU A 167 -11.31 23.84 22.70
C LEU A 167 -11.41 23.22 24.09
N THR A 168 -12.04 23.91 25.03
CA THR A 168 -12.43 23.32 26.32
C THR A 168 -13.73 22.57 26.10
N LEU A 169 -13.66 21.24 25.99
CA LEU A 169 -14.84 20.40 25.83
C LEU A 169 -15.21 19.78 27.17
N GLU A 170 -16.48 19.88 27.54
CA GLU A 170 -17.00 19.16 28.70
C GLU A 170 -17.03 17.65 28.39
N PRO A 171 -16.47 16.80 29.26
CA PRO A 171 -16.44 15.36 29.03
C PRO A 171 -17.87 14.81 28.92
N ASP A 172 -18.09 13.88 27.98
CA ASP A 172 -19.38 13.20 27.74
C ASP A 172 -20.54 14.13 27.33
N SER A 173 -20.26 15.39 26.98
CA SER A 173 -21.24 16.35 26.44
C SER A 173 -21.58 16.06 24.97
N PRO A 174 -22.79 16.41 24.47
CA PRO A 174 -23.10 16.32 23.04
C PRO A 174 -22.09 17.06 22.13
N GLN A 175 -21.45 18.12 22.63
CA GLN A 175 -20.39 18.82 21.90
C GLN A 175 -19.15 17.95 21.66
N TRP A 176 -18.81 17.09 22.63
CA TRP A 176 -17.73 16.11 22.50
C TRP A 176 -18.03 15.10 21.40
N PHE A 177 -19.23 14.52 21.38
CA PHE A 177 -19.63 13.56 20.36
C PHE A 177 -19.75 14.19 18.96
N ALA A 178 -20.25 15.43 18.87
CA ALA A 178 -20.29 16.19 17.62
C ALA A 178 -18.88 16.47 17.07
N TRP A 179 -17.94 16.81 17.95
CA TRP A 179 -16.54 16.95 17.60
C TRP A 179 -15.93 15.61 17.15
N LEU A 180 -16.14 14.52 17.90
CA LEU A 180 -15.67 13.17 17.53
C LEU A 180 -16.21 12.72 16.18
N ALA A 181 -17.47 13.03 15.85
CA ALA A 181 -18.07 12.68 14.56
C ALA A 181 -17.34 13.33 13.38
N THR A 182 -16.76 14.51 13.60
CA THR A 182 -15.93 15.23 12.62
C THR A 182 -14.53 14.61 12.49
N GLN A 183 -14.03 13.96 13.54
CA GLN A 183 -12.69 13.40 13.56
C GLN A 183 -12.64 11.95 13.07
N SER A 184 -11.53 11.60 12.42
CA SER A 184 -11.19 10.22 12.03
C SER A 184 -10.06 9.63 12.87
N SER A 185 -9.32 10.48 13.58
CA SER A 185 -8.19 10.08 14.43
C SER A 185 -7.76 11.25 15.29
N PHE A 186 -7.45 10.99 16.56
CA PHE A 186 -6.92 11.98 17.49
C PHE A 186 -5.96 11.32 18.49
N ARG A 187 -5.09 12.10 19.10
CA ARG A 187 -4.16 11.63 20.14
C ARG A 187 -4.74 12.02 21.50
N PHE A 188 -4.85 11.05 22.40
CA PHE A 188 -5.36 11.24 23.75
C PHE A 188 -4.21 11.17 24.76
N VAL A 189 -4.13 12.18 25.63
CA VAL A 189 -3.19 12.28 26.74
C VAL A 189 -4.03 12.50 27.99
N GLY A 190 -4.33 11.39 28.66
CA GLY A 190 -5.07 11.35 29.90
C GLY A 190 -4.16 11.31 31.12
N GLN A 191 -4.78 11.25 32.30
CA GLN A 191 -4.07 11.11 33.58
C GLN A 191 -3.34 9.76 33.66
N SER A 192 -3.96 8.71 33.13
CA SER A 192 -3.46 7.33 33.23
C SER A 192 -2.46 6.96 32.13
N GLY A 193 -2.24 7.85 31.16
CA GLY A 193 -1.29 7.65 30.07
C GLY A 193 -1.70 8.27 28.74
N ARG A 194 -0.99 7.87 27.68
CA ARG A 194 -1.21 8.39 26.32
C ARG A 194 -1.54 7.28 25.34
N LEU A 195 -2.45 7.55 24.41
CA LEU A 195 -2.84 6.63 23.35
C LEU A 195 -3.26 7.39 22.09
N THR A 196 -3.25 6.72 20.94
CA THR A 196 -3.76 7.28 19.69
C THR A 196 -5.06 6.59 19.35
N VAL A 197 -6.15 7.34 19.26
CA VAL A 197 -7.46 6.81 18.88
C VAL A 197 -7.68 7.04 17.39
N HIS A 198 -8.14 6.03 16.68
CA HIS A 198 -8.55 6.16 15.29
C HIS A 198 -9.87 5.46 15.02
N ARG A 199 -10.66 6.04 14.13
CA ARG A 199 -11.96 5.54 13.71
C ARG A 199 -11.75 4.62 12.52
N GLU A 200 -12.15 3.36 12.67
CA GLU A 200 -12.14 2.41 11.58
C GLU A 200 -13.35 2.69 10.68
N VAL A 201 -13.07 3.14 9.46
CA VAL A 201 -14.11 3.36 8.44
C VAL A 201 -14.45 2.00 7.83
N GLN A 202 -15.16 1.17 8.59
CA GLN A 202 -15.79 -0.01 8.02
C GLN A 202 -17.04 0.47 7.27
N ARG A 203 -17.28 -0.04 6.06
CA ARG A 203 -18.24 0.47 5.06
C ARG A 203 -19.74 0.36 5.45
N LEU A 204 -20.09 0.43 6.73
CA LEU A 204 -21.44 0.30 7.31
C LEU A 204 -21.64 1.28 8.48
N PRO A 205 -22.91 1.56 8.90
CA PRO A 205 -23.22 2.51 9.98
C PRO A 205 -22.88 1.89 11.35
N GLY A 206 -21.59 1.86 11.67
CA GLY A 206 -21.06 1.25 12.88
C GLY A 206 -19.55 1.41 12.98
N ALA A 207 -19.04 2.59 12.59
CA ALA A 207 -17.62 2.89 12.57
C ALA A 207 -17.05 2.80 14.01
N ALA A 208 -16.38 1.70 14.30
CA ALA A 208 -15.80 1.42 15.59
C ALA A 208 -14.49 2.18 15.77
N TRP A 209 -14.23 2.60 17.00
CA TRP A 209 -13.01 3.26 17.41
C TRP A 209 -12.02 2.24 17.95
N ARG A 210 -10.74 2.43 17.61
CA ARG A 210 -9.63 1.64 18.11
C ARG A 210 -8.60 2.56 18.76
N ALA A 211 -8.23 2.24 19.99
CA ALA A 211 -7.01 2.76 20.60
C ALA A 211 -5.82 1.98 20.04
N HIS A 212 -4.77 2.70 19.68
CA HIS A 212 -3.51 2.16 19.23
C HIS A 212 -2.37 2.79 20.03
N ARG A 213 -1.43 1.97 20.47
CA ARG A 213 -0.20 2.43 21.11
C ARG A 213 0.98 1.55 20.75
N HIS A 214 2.10 2.18 20.44
CA HIS A 214 3.36 1.49 20.19
C HIS A 214 4.25 1.53 21.44
N ILE A 215 4.61 0.36 21.97
CA ILE A 215 5.41 0.17 23.18
C ILE A 215 6.49 -0.88 22.89
N ARG A 216 7.78 -0.55 23.11
CA ARG A 216 8.91 -1.50 23.04
C ARG A 216 8.86 -2.46 21.83
N ASN A 217 8.56 -1.94 20.64
CA ASN A 217 8.46 -2.68 19.37
C ASN A 217 7.20 -3.55 19.20
N HIS A 218 6.21 -3.42 20.08
CA HIS A 218 4.90 -4.02 19.98
C HIS A 218 3.81 -2.96 19.77
N SER A 219 2.88 -3.24 18.86
CA SER A 219 1.68 -2.44 18.64
C SER A 219 0.51 -3.04 19.38
N TYR A 220 0.02 -2.35 20.41
CA TYR A 220 -1.16 -2.73 21.16
C TYR A 220 -2.37 -2.02 20.57
N ASN A 221 -3.41 -2.80 20.26
CA ASN A 221 -4.69 -2.30 19.76
C ASN A 221 -5.79 -2.70 20.74
N LEU A 222 -6.63 -1.74 21.12
CA LEU A 222 -7.80 -1.97 21.96
C LEU A 222 -9.03 -1.44 21.24
N HIS A 223 -10.10 -2.23 21.23
CA HIS A 223 -11.38 -1.81 20.67
C HIS A 223 -12.14 -0.96 21.70
N LEU A 224 -12.55 0.25 21.31
CA LEU A 224 -13.27 1.20 22.16
C LEU A 224 -14.78 1.26 21.86
N GLY A 225 -15.23 0.60 20.79
CA GLY A 225 -16.65 0.54 20.41
C GLY A 225 -17.10 1.72 19.54
N SER A 226 -18.37 2.06 19.61
CA SER A 226 -19.02 3.10 18.79
C SER A 226 -18.68 4.51 19.30
N THR A 227 -19.00 5.56 18.51
CA THR A 227 -18.79 6.95 18.94
C THR A 227 -19.51 7.27 20.25
N GLU A 228 -20.68 6.67 20.49
CA GLU A 228 -21.48 6.88 21.71
C GLU A 228 -20.88 6.21 22.96
N SER A 229 -20.08 5.16 22.79
CA SER A 229 -19.39 4.49 23.90
C SER A 229 -18.01 5.07 24.20
N LEU A 230 -17.57 6.07 23.42
CA LEU A 230 -16.33 6.83 23.68
C LEU A 230 -16.56 7.89 24.75
N THR A 231 -16.83 7.42 25.97
CA THR A 231 -16.78 8.29 27.14
C THR A 231 -15.35 8.54 27.57
N MET A 232 -15.17 9.60 28.35
CA MET A 232 -13.86 9.95 28.85
C MET A 232 -13.31 8.89 29.82
N ALA A 233 -14.19 8.28 30.61
CA ALA A 233 -13.86 7.14 31.45
C ALA A 233 -13.36 5.93 30.63
N ALA A 234 -13.98 5.64 29.48
CA ALA A 234 -13.54 4.55 28.59
C ALA A 234 -12.14 4.83 28.00
N LEU A 235 -11.85 6.09 27.65
CA LEU A 235 -10.52 6.50 27.17
C LEU A 235 -9.45 6.40 28.26
N GLU A 236 -9.75 6.81 29.49
CA GLU A 236 -8.84 6.66 30.64
C GLU A 236 -8.61 5.19 30.98
N GLN A 237 -9.66 4.36 30.98
CA GLN A 237 -9.53 2.92 31.22
C GLN A 237 -8.66 2.25 30.13
N ALA A 238 -8.85 2.63 28.88
CA ALA A 238 -8.00 2.19 27.78
C ALA A 238 -6.54 2.68 27.93
N ALA A 239 -6.35 3.93 28.39
CA ALA A 239 -5.03 4.48 28.67
C ALA A 239 -4.32 3.69 29.77
N ALA A 240 -5.02 3.42 30.88
CA ALA A 240 -4.52 2.62 31.99
C ALA A 240 -4.17 1.19 31.56
N ALA A 241 -5.05 0.53 30.81
CA ALA A 241 -4.80 -0.82 30.28
C ALA A 241 -3.58 -0.85 29.36
N LEU A 242 -3.45 0.14 28.47
CA LEU A 242 -2.27 0.26 27.60
C LEU A 242 -1.00 0.66 28.35
N GLN A 243 -1.13 1.35 29.48
CA GLN A 243 -0.02 1.74 30.36
C GLN A 243 0.48 0.55 31.18
N ALA A 244 -0.39 -0.38 31.58
CA ALA A 244 0.00 -1.59 32.31
C ALA A 244 1.02 -2.45 31.52
N TYR A 245 0.96 -2.45 30.18
CA TYR A 245 1.94 -3.15 29.32
C TYR A 245 3.33 -2.51 29.29
N LEU A 246 3.53 -1.33 29.90
CA LEU A 246 4.85 -0.70 30.02
C LEU A 246 5.64 -1.13 31.27
N THR A 247 4.93 -1.53 32.32
CA THR A 247 5.48 -2.06 33.57
C THR A 247 6.05 -3.45 33.34
#